data_AF-A0A0D1ZWN4-F1
#
_entry.id   AF-A0A0D1ZWN4-F1
#
_cell.length_a   1.000
_cell.length_b   1.000
_cell.length_c   1.000
_cell.angle_alpha   90.00
_cell.angle_beta   90.00
_cell.angle_gamma   90.00
#
_symmetry.space_group_name_H-M   'P 1'
#
loop_
_entity.id
_entity.type
_entity.pdbx_description
1 polymer ?
#
loop_
_entity_poly.entity_id
_entity_poly.type
_entity_poly.pdbx_seq_one_letter_code
_entity_poly.pdbx_strand_id
1 'polypeptide(L)' 'MPAKFTRLIRFEDAQGKIHYGEAGPDWEKDLHGQTVPTYDISDPWASEFPLTGNHVQVAKVVAVADLWCLRVD' A
#
# COMPACT_ATOMS: atom_id res chain seq x y z
N MET A 1 2.74 19.06 0.74
CA MET A 1 1.92 18.70 1.91
C MET A 1 2.10 17.23 2.11
N PRO A 2 2.46 16.76 3.31
CA PRO A 2 2.90 15.39 3.42
C PRO A 2 1.77 14.41 3.19
N ALA A 3 1.99 13.37 2.37
CA ALA A 3 0.98 12.37 2.04
C ALA A 3 0.70 11.48 3.27
N LYS A 4 -0.20 11.93 4.14
CA LYS A 4 -0.76 11.12 5.24
C LYS A 4 -1.75 10.12 4.65
N PHE A 5 -1.28 8.94 4.27
CA PHE A 5 -2.16 7.82 3.99
C PHE A 5 -2.78 7.33 5.31
N THR A 6 -4.04 6.94 5.25
CA THR A 6 -4.83 6.51 6.41
C THR A 6 -4.50 5.07 6.79
N ARG A 7 -4.37 4.22 5.77
CA ARG A 7 -4.07 2.79 5.94
C ARG A 7 -3.34 2.24 4.72
N LEU A 8 -2.11 1.81 4.92
CA LEU A 8 -1.32 1.16 3.88
C LEU A 8 -1.50 -0.36 3.96
N ILE A 9 -1.67 -1.00 2.81
CA ILE A 9 -1.74 -2.45 2.68
C ILE A 9 -0.65 -2.93 1.73
N ARG A 10 -0.08 -4.08 2.07
CA ARG A 10 0.78 -4.86 1.18
C ARG A 10 -0.09 -5.90 0.50
N PHE A 11 -0.11 -5.89 -0.82
CA PHE A 11 -0.97 -6.77 -1.61
C PHE A 11 -0.27 -7.29 -2.86
N GLU A 12 -0.78 -8.40 -3.39
CA GLU A 12 -0.39 -8.96 -4.67
C GLU A 12 -1.36 -8.50 -5.76
N ASP A 13 -0.81 -8.19 -6.94
CA ASP A 13 -1.60 -8.07 -8.16
C ASP A 13 -1.88 -9.45 -8.79
N ALA A 14 -2.62 -9.46 -9.90
CA ALA A 14 -2.95 -10.70 -10.62
C ALA A 14 -1.72 -11.45 -11.17
N GLN A 15 -0.55 -10.79 -11.23
CA GLN A 15 0.72 -11.38 -11.65
C GLN A 15 1.53 -11.92 -10.46
N GLY A 16 1.03 -11.77 -9.22
CA GLY A 16 1.73 -12.13 -8.00
C GLY A 16 2.82 -11.13 -7.60
N LYS A 17 2.86 -9.94 -8.21
CA LYS A 17 3.81 -8.89 -7.83
C LYS A 17 3.28 -8.15 -6.60
N ILE A 18 4.18 -7.89 -5.66
CA ILE A 18 3.88 -7.16 -4.43
C ILE A 18 3.84 -5.66 -4.69
N HIS A 19 2.78 -5.03 -4.21
CA HIS A 19 2.57 -3.58 -4.22
C HIS A 19 2.16 -3.09 -2.84
N TYR A 20 2.36 -1.79 -2.63
CA TYR A 20 1.93 -1.09 -1.43
C TYR A 20 0.94 -0.02 -1.83
N GLY A 21 -0.28 -0.08 -1.29
CA GLY A 21 -1.33 0.85 -1.66
C GLY A 21 -2.18 1.28 -0.49
N GLU A 22 -2.92 2.37 -0.67
CA GLU A 22 -3.82 2.87 0.36
C GLU A 22 -5.21 2.22 0.23
N ALA A 23 -5.61 1.49 1.27
CA ALA A 23 -6.95 0.88 1.35
C ALA A 23 -8.03 1.86 1.84
N GLY A 24 -7.62 2.98 2.42
CA GLY A 24 -8.52 3.98 3.00
C GLY A 24 -9.20 3.50 4.29
N PRO A 25 -10.29 4.17 4.72
CA PRO A 25 -10.97 3.88 5.99
C PRO A 25 -11.65 2.51 6.01
N ASP A 26 -12.04 1.99 4.85
CA ASP A 26 -12.75 0.71 4.75
C ASP A 26 -11.82 -0.50 4.61
N TRP A 27 -10.57 -0.42 5.07
CA TRP A 27 -9.57 -1.47 4.86
C TRP A 27 -9.96 -2.85 5.42
N GLU A 28 -10.93 -2.90 6.34
CA GLU A 28 -11.46 -4.13 6.94
C GLU A 28 -12.41 -4.90 6.02
N LYS A 29 -12.86 -4.29 4.92
CA LYS A 29 -13.68 -4.98 3.90
C LYS A 29 -12.82 -5.87 3.01
N ASP A 30 -13.47 -6.72 2.23
CA ASP A 30 -12.78 -7.44 1.16
C ASP A 30 -12.31 -6.44 0.10
N LEU A 31 -10.99 -6.25 0.03
CA LEU A 31 -10.35 -5.37 -0.94
C LEU A 31 -10.08 -6.08 -2.27
N HIS A 32 -10.38 -7.37 -2.39
CA HIS A 32 -10.19 -8.12 -3.62
C HIS A 32 -10.93 -7.49 -4.79
N GLY A 33 -10.22 -7.30 -5.90
CA GLY A 33 -10.73 -6.65 -7.10
C GLY A 33 -10.79 -5.12 -7.01
N GLN A 34 -10.45 -4.50 -5.87
CA GLN A 34 -10.40 -3.05 -5.74
C GLN A 34 -9.11 -2.49 -6.34
N THR A 35 -9.24 -1.42 -7.12
CA THR A 35 -8.09 -0.67 -7.64
C THR A 35 -7.71 0.41 -6.63
N VAL A 36 -6.47 0.38 -6.15
CA VAL A 36 -5.94 1.32 -5.16
C VAL A 36 -4.71 2.05 -5.70
N PRO A 37 -4.48 3.32 -5.31
CA PRO A 37 -3.24 4.02 -5.63
C PRO A 37 -2.07 3.35 -4.93
N THR A 38 -0.93 3.28 -5.61
CA THR A 38 0.30 2.65 -5.08
C THR A 38 1.36 3.66 -4.70
N TYR A 39 2.14 3.31 -3.70
CA TYR A 39 3.20 4.11 -3.10
C TYR A 39 4.56 3.47 -3.34
N ASP A 40 5.57 4.30 -3.57
CA ASP A 40 6.96 3.88 -3.59
C ASP A 40 7.48 3.85 -2.15
N ILE A 41 7.79 2.66 -1.67
CA ILE A 41 8.36 2.43 -0.35
C ILE A 41 9.81 1.96 -0.40
N SER A 42 10.49 2.15 -1.54
CA SER A 42 11.87 1.71 -1.75
C SER A 42 12.88 2.37 -0.80
N ASP A 43 12.55 3.55 -0.26
CA ASP A 43 13.33 4.24 0.76
C ASP A 43 12.62 4.19 2.13
N PRO A 44 13.04 3.28 3.04
CA PRO A 44 12.43 3.13 4.36
C PRO A 44 12.70 4.32 5.30
N TRP A 45 13.68 5.17 4.97
CA TRP A 45 14.02 6.37 5.72
C TRP A 45 13.37 7.63 5.15
N ALA A 46 12.67 7.49 4.02
CA ALA A 46 11.93 8.59 3.45
C ALA A 46 10.93 9.10 4.49
N SER A 47 10.95 10.41 4.70
CA SER A 47 9.98 11.07 5.58
C SER A 47 8.55 10.88 5.07
N GLU A 48 8.40 10.59 3.77
CA GLU A 48 7.15 10.33 3.09
C GLU A 48 7.35 9.31 1.97
N PHE A 49 6.34 8.46 1.74
CA PHE A 49 6.32 7.57 0.58
C PHE A 49 5.61 8.28 -0.58
N PRO A 50 6.29 8.55 -1.71
CA PRO A 50 5.65 9.21 -2.83
C PRO A 50 4.68 8.26 -3.53
N LEU A 51 3.58 8.81 -4.05
CA LEU A 51 2.70 8.07 -4.97
C LEU A 51 3.47 7.73 -6.24
N THR A 52 3.38 6.50 -6.70
CA THR A 52 4.01 6.08 -7.97
C THR A 52 3.26 6.61 -9.20
N GLY A 53 2.04 7.13 -9.00
CA GLY A 53 1.09 7.45 -10.07
C GLY A 53 0.34 6.24 -10.62
N ASN A 54 0.74 5.03 -10.22
CA ASN A 54 0.08 3.79 -10.67
C ASN A 54 -1.07 3.42 -9.74
N HIS A 55 -2.13 2.91 -10.35
CA HIS A 55 -3.26 2.32 -9.67
C HIS A 55 -3.29 0.84 -10.01
N VAL A 56 -3.28 -0.02 -8.99
CA VAL A 56 -3.17 -1.47 -9.17
C VAL A 56 -4.34 -2.15 -8.50
N GLN A 57 -4.88 -3.16 -9.18
CA GLN A 57 -5.98 -3.96 -8.65
C GLN A 57 -5.45 -4.97 -7.64
N VAL A 58 -6.08 -5.03 -6.48
CA VAL A 58 -5.76 -5.97 -5.41
C VAL A 58 -6.26 -7.36 -5.79
N ALA A 59 -5.35 -8.30 -6.03
CA ALA A 59 -5.69 -9.71 -6.21
C ALA A 59 -5.62 -10.49 -4.89
N LYS A 60 -4.77 -10.06 -3.95
CA LYS A 60 -4.71 -10.66 -2.62
C LYS A 60 -4.06 -9.72 -1.62
N VAL A 61 -4.70 -9.48 -0.48
CA VAL A 61 -4.07 -8.76 0.63
C VAL A 61 -3.14 -9.71 1.36
N VAL A 62 -1.86 -9.34 1.48
CA VAL A 62 -0.82 -10.15 2.14
C VAL A 62 -0.66 -9.71 3.59
N ALA A 63 -0.62 -8.40 3.84
CA ALA A 63 -0.52 -7.85 5.18
C ALA A 63 -1.03 -6.41 5.24
N VAL A 64 -1.50 -5.99 6.41
CA VAL A 64 -1.71 -4.58 6.70
C VAL A 64 -0.35 -4.01 7.11
N ALA A 65 0.13 -2.99 6.40
CA ALA A 65 1.41 -2.38 6.71
C ALA A 65 1.20 -1.37 7.84
N ASP A 66 1.66 -1.72 9.04
CA ASP A 66 1.77 -0.76 10.13
C ASP A 66 3.06 0.06 9.95
N LEU A 67 3.02 1.35 10.28
CA LEU A 67 4.12 2.30 10.03
C LEU A 67 5.42 1.89 10.75
N TRP A 68 5.30 1.12 11.84
CA TRP A 68 6.42 0.52 12.54
C TRP A 68 7.15 -0.55 11.73
N CYS A 69 6.45 -1.31 10.89
CA CYS A 69 7.04 -2.41 10.13
C CYS A 69 7.87 -1.92 8.93
N LEU A 70 7.58 -0.73 8.40
CA LEU A 70 8.30 -0.14 7.25
C LEU A 70 9.61 0.55 7.63
N ARG A 71 9.86 0.83 8.91
CA ARG A 71 11.04 1.57 9.40
C ARG A 71 12.10 0.68 10.07
N VAL A 72 11.87 -0.61 10.18
CA VAL A 72 12.71 -1.55 10.97
C VAL A 72 13.34 -2.65 10.10
N ASP A 73 13.18 -2.61 8.78
CA ASP A 73 13.86 -3.52 7.83
C ASP A 73 15.04 -2.82 7.13
#